data_AF-A0A7S3UNW4-F1
#
_entry.id   AF-A0A7S3UNW4-F1
#
_cell.length_a   1.000
_cell.length_b   1.000
_cell.length_c   1.000
_cell.angle_alpha   90.00
_cell.angle_beta   90.00
_cell.angle_gamma   90.00
#
_symmetry.space_group_name_H-M   'P 1'
#
loop_
_entity.id
_entity.type
_entity.pdbx_description
1 polymer ?
#
loop_
_entity_poly.entity_id
_entity_poly.type
_entity_poly.pdbx_seq_one_letter_code
_entity_poly.pdbx_strand_id
1 'polypeptide(L)'
;AEIQEVYTLLTENYVEDDDNMFRFDYSVPFLRWALTPPGFNPDLHIGVRASKSGKLMGFITGIPQRMQVYADAVQMVEINFLCVHKKLRAKRLAPVLIKEVTRRTNLTGVFQAVYTAGVVLPKPVAECRYWHRSLNPKKLIDVG
;
A
#
# COMPACT_ATOMS: atom_id res chain seq x y z
N ALA A 1 4.51 -11.40 15.36
CA ALA A 1 5.35 -10.25 15.72
C ALA A 1 5.41 -9.24 14.58
N GLU A 2 5.97 -9.58 13.42
CA GLU A 2 6.20 -8.62 12.32
C GLU A 2 4.92 -8.01 11.73
N ILE A 3 3.87 -8.81 11.53
CA ILE A 3 2.59 -8.29 11.01
C ILE A 3 1.94 -7.27 11.96
N GLN A 4 2.21 -7.36 13.27
CA GLN A 4 1.73 -6.40 14.25
C GLN A 4 2.43 -5.04 14.07
N GLU A 5 3.71 -5.05 13.70
CA GLU A 5 4.46 -3.83 13.43
C GLU A 5 4.04 -3.17 12.13
N VAL A 6 3.71 -3.97 11.10
CA VAL A 6 3.10 -3.48 9.86
C VAL A 6 1.75 -2.83 10.16
N TYR A 7 0.91 -3.51 10.94
CA TYR A 7 -0.36 -2.96 11.43
C TYR A 7 -0.15 -1.62 12.12
N THR A 8 0.74 -1.56 13.12
CA THR A 8 1.02 -0.32 13.87
C THR A 8 1.54 0.79 12.95
N LEU A 9 2.43 0.49 12.00
CA LEU A 9 2.91 1.47 11.04
C LEU A 9 1.76 2.04 10.20
N LEU A 10 0.89 1.17 9.65
CA LEU A 10 -0.21 1.58 8.79
C LEU A 10 -1.27 2.37 9.57
N THR A 11 -1.72 1.86 10.72
CA THR A 11 -2.71 2.52 11.57
C THR A 11 -2.24 3.86 12.11
N GLU A 12 -0.93 4.12 12.23
CA GLU A 12 -0.42 5.42 12.71
C GLU A 12 0.01 6.38 11.59
N ASN A 13 0.34 5.87 10.40
CA ASN A 13 1.06 6.64 9.36
C ASN A 13 0.53 6.48 7.92
N TYR A 14 -0.48 5.64 7.67
CA TYR A 14 -1.04 5.46 6.33
C TYR A 14 -2.04 6.56 5.98
N VAL A 15 -2.76 6.40 4.86
CA VAL A 15 -3.67 7.37 4.27
C VAL A 15 -4.64 7.94 5.31
N GLU A 16 -4.69 9.27 5.35
CA GLU A 16 -5.57 10.09 6.16
C GLU A 16 -6.47 10.85 5.19
N ASP A 17 -7.70 11.12 5.60
CA ASP A 17 -8.54 12.12 4.95
C ASP A 17 -7.92 13.53 5.09
N ASP A 18 -8.37 14.46 4.25
CA ASP A 18 -7.83 15.81 4.18
C ASP A 18 -7.96 16.56 5.52
N ASP A 19 -8.99 16.24 6.31
CA ASP A 19 -9.26 16.79 7.63
C ASP A 19 -8.63 15.98 8.79
N ASN A 20 -7.96 14.87 8.50
CA ASN A 20 -7.38 13.92 9.45
C ASN A 20 -8.37 13.33 10.48
N MET A 21 -9.67 13.30 10.17
CA MET A 21 -10.71 12.70 11.01
C MET A 21 -10.79 11.17 10.85
N PHE A 22 -10.45 10.66 9.67
CA PHE A 22 -10.55 9.26 9.30
C PHE A 22 -9.21 8.69 8.80
N ARG A 23 -8.86 7.52 9.34
CA ARG A 23 -7.71 6.75 8.88
C ARG A 23 -8.11 5.30 8.69
N PHE A 24 -7.51 4.65 7.70
CA PHE A 24 -7.69 3.21 7.54
C PHE A 24 -7.07 2.45 8.72
N ASP A 25 -7.90 1.64 9.36
CA ASP A 25 -7.48 0.70 10.40
C ASP A 25 -7.60 -0.74 9.87
N TYR A 26 -6.61 -1.14 9.07
CA TYR A 26 -6.59 -2.47 8.46
C TYR A 26 -6.32 -3.53 9.52
N SER A 27 -7.29 -4.39 9.80
CA SER A 27 -7.10 -5.46 10.78
C SER A 27 -5.96 -6.42 10.39
N VAL A 28 -5.30 -7.02 11.39
CA VAL A 28 -4.25 -8.03 11.16
C VAL A 28 -4.72 -9.20 10.27
N PRO A 29 -5.93 -9.77 10.45
CA PRO A 29 -6.46 -10.78 9.54
C PRO A 29 -6.61 -10.28 8.10
N PHE A 30 -7.07 -9.03 7.91
CA PHE A 30 -7.18 -8.42 6.59
C PHE A 30 -5.82 -8.26 5.92
N LEU A 31 -4.82 -7.74 6.64
CA LEU A 31 -3.46 -7.60 6.11
C LEU A 31 -2.87 -8.96 5.71
N ARG A 32 -3.09 -10.00 6.51
CA ARG A 32 -2.64 -11.35 6.14
C ARG A 32 -3.31 -11.82 4.86
N TRP A 33 -4.63 -11.70 4.77
CA TRP A 33 -5.39 -12.07 3.59
C TRP A 33 -4.93 -11.32 2.34
N ALA A 34 -4.77 -9.99 2.43
CA ALA A 34 -4.39 -9.14 1.29
C ALA A 34 -2.95 -9.37 0.83
N LEU A 35 -2.02 -9.66 1.75
CA LEU A 35 -0.59 -9.77 1.45
C LEU A 35 -0.13 -11.20 1.11
N THR A 36 -0.92 -12.22 1.41
CA THR A 36 -0.54 -13.62 1.12
C THR A 36 -1.51 -14.33 0.16
N PRO A 37 -1.80 -13.77 -1.03
CA PRO A 37 -2.52 -14.51 -2.06
C PRO A 37 -1.68 -15.70 -2.58
N PRO A 38 -2.29 -16.69 -3.24
CA PRO A 38 -1.54 -17.79 -3.86
C PRO A 38 -0.44 -17.27 -4.79
N GLY A 39 0.77 -17.80 -4.63
CA GLY A 39 1.94 -17.40 -5.43
C GLY A 39 2.64 -16.11 -4.96
N PHE A 40 2.26 -15.52 -3.83
CA PHE A 40 2.94 -14.34 -3.29
C PHE A 40 4.44 -14.59 -3.07
N ASN A 41 5.24 -13.55 -3.27
CA ASN A 41 6.67 -13.58 -3.03
C ASN A 41 6.99 -12.76 -1.76
N PRO A 42 7.46 -13.38 -0.66
CA PRO A 42 7.88 -12.67 0.55
C PRO A 42 8.92 -11.58 0.29
N ASP A 43 9.77 -11.72 -0.73
CA ASP A 43 10.79 -10.72 -1.07
C ASP A 43 10.19 -9.39 -1.56
N LEU A 44 8.95 -9.40 -2.03
CA LEU A 44 8.23 -8.20 -2.46
C LEU A 44 7.53 -7.49 -1.28
N HIS A 45 7.63 -8.01 -0.06
CA HIS A 45 7.25 -7.31 1.17
C HIS A 45 8.48 -6.61 1.75
N ILE A 46 8.63 -5.32 1.47
CA ILE A 46 9.86 -4.58 1.78
C ILE A 46 9.59 -3.64 2.96
N GLY A 47 10.28 -3.92 4.07
CA GLY A 47 10.30 -3.05 5.25
C GLY A 47 11.64 -2.35 5.43
N VAL A 48 11.61 -1.08 5.82
CA VAL A 48 12.81 -0.32 6.23
C VAL A 48 12.76 -0.10 7.73
N ARG A 49 13.81 -0.52 8.43
CA ARG A 49 13.94 -0.37 9.88
C ARG A 49 15.01 0.66 10.24
N ALA A 50 14.79 1.40 11.32
CA ALA A 50 15.81 2.26 11.89
C ALA A 50 16.92 1.41 12.51
N SER A 51 18.18 1.60 12.10
CA SER A 51 19.31 0.74 12.53
C SER A 51 19.53 0.71 14.05
N LYS A 52 19.24 1.81 14.75
CA LYS A 52 19.45 1.91 16.21
C LYS A 52 18.32 1.29 17.04
N SER A 53 17.06 1.49 16.63
CA SER A 53 15.89 1.08 17.43
C SER A 53 15.19 -0.17 16.90
N GLY A 54 15.52 -0.63 15.69
CA GLY A 54 14.82 -1.72 15.01
C GLY A 54 13.40 -1.38 14.56
N LYS A 55 12.88 -0.19 14.89
CA LYS A 55 11.49 0.22 14.58
C LYS A 55 11.28 0.26 13.07
N LEU A 56 10.16 -0.29 12.60
CA LEU A 56 9.72 -0.20 11.22
C LEU A 56 9.34 1.25 10.87
N MET A 57 9.97 1.80 9.84
CA MET A 57 9.88 3.21 9.44
C MET A 57 9.30 3.40 8.04
N GLY A 58 9.29 2.36 7.22
CA GLY A 58 8.69 2.37 5.90
C GLY A 58 8.33 0.96 5.46
N PHE A 59 7.31 0.87 4.63
CA PHE A 59 6.79 -0.40 4.13
C PHE A 59 6.24 -0.20 2.71
N ILE A 60 6.44 -1.18 1.84
CA ILE A 60 5.83 -1.27 0.52
C ILE A 60 5.67 -2.75 0.18
N THR A 61 4.59 -3.10 -0.51
CA THR A 61 4.31 -4.49 -0.86
C THR A 61 4.01 -4.64 -2.33
N GLY A 62 4.37 -5.81 -2.87
CA GLY A 62 3.96 -6.27 -4.18
C GLY A 62 3.37 -7.67 -4.09
N ILE A 63 2.20 -7.87 -4.68
CA ILE A 63 1.58 -9.19 -4.84
C ILE A 63 1.47 -9.55 -6.34
N PRO A 64 1.57 -10.83 -6.72
CA PRO A 64 1.41 -11.23 -8.12
C PRO A 64 -0.04 -11.00 -8.57
N GLN A 65 -0.21 -10.51 -9.79
CA GLN A 65 -1.51 -10.31 -10.40
C GLN A 65 -1.47 -10.60 -11.90
N ARG A 66 -2.48 -11.30 -12.41
CA ARG A 66 -2.67 -11.51 -13.85
C ARG A 66 -3.81 -10.60 -14.30
N MET A 67 -3.48 -9.56 -15.07
CA MET A 67 -4.48 -8.60 -15.55
C MET A 67 -4.65 -8.66 -17.05
N GLN A 68 -5.87 -8.41 -17.50
CA GLN A 68 -6.19 -8.28 -18.92
C GLN A 68 -5.96 -6.82 -19.33
N VAL A 69 -5.04 -6.61 -20.28
CA VAL A 69 -4.76 -5.30 -20.87
C VAL A 69 -5.07 -5.40 -22.37
N TYR A 70 -6.17 -4.79 -22.78
CA TYR A 70 -6.72 -4.97 -24.13
C TYR A 70 -6.93 -6.46 -24.48
N ALA A 71 -6.25 -6.97 -25.51
CA ALA A 71 -6.32 -8.37 -25.94
C ALA A 71 -5.36 -9.29 -25.16
N ASP A 72 -4.40 -8.74 -24.43
CA ASP A 72 -3.31 -9.51 -23.83
C ASP A 72 -3.52 -9.72 -22.33
N ALA A 73 -3.28 -10.95 -21.87
CA ALA A 73 -3.25 -11.28 -20.46
C ALA A 73 -1.81 -11.17 -19.93
N VAL A 74 -1.54 -10.11 -19.18
CA VAL A 74 -0.20 -9.72 -18.73
C VAL A 74 0.01 -10.14 -17.26
N GLN A 75 1.15 -10.77 -16.99
CA GLN A 75 1.62 -11.01 -15.62
C GLN A 75 2.27 -9.73 -15.09
N MET A 76 1.80 -9.25 -13.94
CA MET A 76 2.28 -8.03 -13.32
C MET A 76 2.30 -8.14 -11.80
N VAL A 77 2.90 -7.15 -11.14
CA VAL A 77 2.86 -7.01 -9.69
C VAL A 77 1.89 -5.90 -9.31
N GLU A 78 0.90 -6.21 -8.48
CA GLU A 78 0.08 -5.20 -7.83
C GLU A 78 0.83 -4.62 -6.63
N ILE A 79 1.12 -3.32 -6.69
CA ILE A 79 1.82 -2.60 -5.63
C ILE A 79 0.78 -1.96 -4.70
N ASN A 80 0.92 -2.20 -3.40
CA ASN A 80 0.04 -1.64 -2.38
C ASN A 80 0.80 -1.34 -1.07
N PHE A 81 0.12 -0.69 -0.14
CA PHE A 81 0.60 -0.39 1.22
C PHE A 81 1.93 0.37 1.29
N LEU A 82 2.19 1.26 0.33
CA LEU A 82 3.33 2.19 0.41
C LEU A 82 3.12 3.17 1.55
N CYS A 83 3.83 2.97 2.66
CA CYS A 83 3.76 3.79 3.85
C CYS A 83 5.15 4.23 4.28
N VAL A 84 5.29 5.51 4.61
CA VAL A 84 6.49 6.07 5.24
C VAL A 84 6.06 6.77 6.51
N HIS A 85 6.77 6.47 7.60
CA HIS A 85 6.56 7.10 8.90
C HIS A 85 6.55 8.62 8.77
N LYS A 86 5.58 9.31 9.39
CA LYS A 86 5.32 10.76 9.19
C LYS A 86 6.57 11.64 9.25
N LYS A 87 7.43 11.42 10.25
CA LYS A 87 8.71 12.14 10.45
C LYS A 87 9.72 12.01 9.30
N LEU A 88 9.61 11.01 8.43
CA LEU A 88 10.54 10.73 7.34
C LEU A 88 10.00 11.08 5.94
N ARG A 89 8.75 11.54 5.82
CA ARG A 89 8.13 11.82 4.51
C ARG A 89 8.93 12.85 3.69
N ALA A 90 9.52 13.85 4.35
CA ALA A 90 10.39 14.86 3.71
C ALA A 90 11.81 14.37 3.35
N LYS A 91 12.19 13.13 3.70
CA LYS A 91 13.55 12.60 3.53
C LYS A 91 13.72 11.72 2.29
N ARG A 92 12.77 11.78 1.34
CA ARG A 92 12.81 11.04 0.07
C ARG A 92 12.95 9.51 0.22
N LEU A 93 12.40 8.93 1.30
CA LEU A 93 12.42 7.48 1.51
C LEU A 93 11.49 6.73 0.55
N ALA A 94 10.32 7.28 0.22
CA ALA A 94 9.37 6.63 -0.69
C ALA A 94 9.95 6.34 -2.09
N PRO A 95 10.65 7.28 -2.76
CA PRO A 95 11.35 6.98 -4.02
C PRO A 95 12.36 5.83 -3.93
N VAL A 96 13.05 5.68 -2.79
CA VAL A 96 14.01 4.59 -2.57
C VAL A 96 13.29 3.25 -2.43
N LEU A 97 12.20 3.21 -1.67
CA LEU A 97 11.33 2.04 -1.55
C LEU A 97 10.76 1.61 -2.90
N ILE A 98 10.28 2.57 -3.71
CA ILE A 98 9.75 2.31 -5.06
C ILE A 98 10.83 1.72 -5.98
N LYS A 99 12.06 2.27 -5.93
CA LYS A 99 13.19 1.72 -6.71
C LYS A 99 13.52 0.29 -6.27
N GLU A 100 13.50 0.01 -4.98
CA GLU A 100 13.82 -1.32 -4.47
C GLU A 100 12.75 -2.35 -4.82
N VAL A 101 11.45 -2.03 -4.69
CA VAL A 101 10.39 -2.96 -5.13
C VAL A 101 10.48 -3.21 -6.63
N THR A 102 10.74 -2.18 -7.42
CA THR A 102 10.92 -2.31 -8.87
C THR A 102 12.10 -3.23 -9.20
N ARG A 103 13.24 -3.06 -8.50
CA ARG A 103 14.41 -3.92 -8.68
C ARG A 103 14.10 -5.38 -8.36
N ARG A 104 13.42 -5.66 -7.23
CA ARG A 104 13.06 -7.03 -6.84
C ARG A 104 12.03 -7.66 -7.77
N THR A 105 11.05 -6.89 -8.23
CA THR A 105 10.09 -7.33 -9.26
C THR A 105 10.79 -7.68 -10.57
N ASN A 106 11.72 -6.85 -11.05
CA ASN A 106 12.46 -7.14 -12.28
C ASN A 106 13.31 -8.41 -12.17
N LEU A 107 13.84 -8.75 -10.99
CA LEU A 107 14.59 -9.99 -10.77
C LEU A 107 13.73 -11.25 -10.87
N THR A 108 12.40 -11.15 -10.70
CA THR A 108 11.48 -12.26 -10.93
C THR A 108 11.05 -12.40 -12.39
N GLY A 109 11.58 -11.56 -13.29
CA GLY A 109 11.23 -11.55 -14.72
C GLY A 109 9.92 -10.83 -15.03
N VAL A 110 9.32 -10.15 -14.05
CA VAL A 110 8.13 -9.31 -14.24
C VAL A 110 8.57 -7.85 -14.37
N PHE A 111 8.07 -7.15 -15.39
CA PHE A 111 8.47 -5.77 -15.69
C PHE A 111 7.29 -4.79 -15.68
N GLN A 112 6.10 -5.28 -15.32
CA GLN A 112 4.87 -4.52 -15.28
C GLN A 112 4.35 -4.49 -13.84
N ALA A 113 3.81 -3.35 -13.45
CA ALA A 113 3.18 -3.16 -12.17
C ALA A 113 1.91 -2.33 -12.31
N VAL A 114 0.98 -2.55 -11.39
CA VAL A 114 -0.29 -1.84 -11.29
C VAL A 114 -0.49 -1.37 -9.86
N TYR A 115 -1.04 -0.18 -9.70
CA TYR A 115 -1.33 0.40 -8.39
C TYR A 115 -2.38 1.48 -8.52
N THR A 116 -3.01 1.80 -7.41
CA THR A 116 -3.96 2.90 -7.29
C THR A 116 -3.46 3.90 -6.25
N ALA A 117 -3.70 5.19 -6.46
CA ALA A 117 -3.37 6.23 -5.50
C ALA A 117 -4.52 7.22 -5.39
N GLY A 118 -4.69 7.81 -4.20
CA GLY A 118 -5.64 8.92 -3.99
C GLY A 118 -5.15 10.27 -4.52
N VAL A 119 -3.93 10.32 -5.07
CA VAL A 119 -3.34 11.52 -5.67
C VAL A 119 -3.11 11.31 -7.16
N VAL A 120 -3.26 12.38 -7.94
CA VAL A 120 -2.99 12.33 -9.38
C VAL A 120 -1.49 12.22 -9.64
N LEU A 121 -1.10 11.16 -10.33
CA LEU A 121 0.26 10.93 -10.81
C LEU A 121 0.28 11.05 -12.35
N PRO A 122 1.45 11.34 -12.96
CA PRO A 122 1.53 11.48 -14.41
C PRO A 122 1.04 10.23 -15.16
N LYS A 123 0.18 10.42 -16.16
CA LYS A 123 -0.37 9.39 -17.05
C LYS A 123 -1.22 8.31 -16.35
N PRO A 124 -2.33 8.68 -15.68
CA PRO A 124 -3.26 7.69 -15.15
C PRO A 124 -3.94 6.91 -16.29
N VAL A 125 -4.24 5.63 -16.06
CA VAL A 125 -5.01 4.79 -17.00
C VAL A 125 -6.51 5.03 -16.86
N ALA A 126 -6.97 5.21 -15.62
CA ALA A 126 -8.36 5.46 -15.29
C ALA A 126 -8.47 6.27 -13.99
N GLU A 127 -9.58 6.98 -13.82
CA GLU A 127 -9.96 7.66 -12.59
C GLU A 127 -11.37 7.22 -12.20
N CYS A 128 -11.55 6.88 -10.93
CA CYS A 128 -12.83 6.43 -10.38
C CYS A 128 -13.15 7.24 -9.12
N ARG A 129 -14.44 7.51 -8.89
CA ARG A 129 -14.92 8.22 -7.71
C ARG A 129 -15.56 7.25 -6.72
N TYR A 130 -15.21 7.41 -5.44
CA TYR A 130 -15.90 6.70 -4.35
C TYR A 130 -17.33 7.21 -4.20
N TRP A 131 -18.25 6.28 -3.93
CA TRP A 131 -19.64 6.57 -3.61
C TRP A 131 -19.97 5.94 -2.26
N HIS A 132 -20.66 6.68 -1.41
CA HIS A 132 -21.04 6.22 -0.08
C HIS A 132 -22.56 6.16 0.04
N ARG A 133 -23.08 5.08 0.64
CA ARG A 133 -24.49 4.95 1.01
C ARG A 133 -24.58 4.80 2.52
N SER A 134 -25.10 5.81 3.20
CA SER A 134 -25.19 5.84 4.66
C SER A 134 -26.06 4.70 5.20
N LEU A 135 -25.46 3.80 5.97
CA LEU A 135 -26.17 2.72 6.67
C LEU A 135 -26.57 3.12 8.09
N ASN A 136 -25.77 3.97 8.74
CA ASN A 136 -26.06 4.55 10.05
C ASN A 136 -25.86 6.08 10.00
N PRO A 137 -26.85 6.83 9.47
CA PRO A 137 -26.73 8.28 9.32
C PRO A 137 -26.50 9.00 10.64
N LYS A 138 -27.13 8.55 11.74
CA LYS A 138 -26.97 9.16 13.06
C LYS A 138 -25.49 9.15 13.48
N LYS A 139 -24.85 7.97 13.44
CA LYS A 139 -23.44 7.86 13.79
C LYS A 139 -22.55 8.69 12.86
N LEU A 140 -22.82 8.67 11.56
CA LEU A 140 -22.03 9.44 10.59
C LEU A 140 -22.11 10.94 10.89
N ILE A 141 -23.30 11.47 11.15
CA ILE A 141 -23.48 12.89 11.54
C ILE A 141 -22.75 13.19 12.86
N ASP A 142 -22.82 12.28 13.84
CA ASP A 142 -22.20 12.47 15.15
C ASP A 142 -20.66 12.55 15.08
N VAL A 143 -20.02 11.89 14.10
CA VAL A 143 -18.55 11.83 13.96
C VAL A 143 -17.98 12.78 12.89
N GLY A 144 -18.85 13.47 12.15
CA GLY A 144 -18.48 14.35 11.03
C GLY A 144 -18.22 13.62 9.72
#